data_AF-A0A359EW62-F1
#
_entry.id   AF-A0A359EW62-F1
#
_cell.length_a   1.000
_cell.length_b   1.000
_cell.length_c   1.000
_cell.angle_alpha   90.00
_cell.angle_beta   90.00
_cell.angle_gamma   90.00
#
_symmetry.space_group_name_H-M   'P 1'
#
loop_
_entity.id
_entity.type
_entity.pdbx_description
1 polymer ?
#
loop_
_entity_poly.entity_id
_entity_poly.type
_entity_poly.pdbx_seq_one_letter_code
_entity_poly.pdbx_strand_id
1 'polypeptide(L)'
;MHEKGVIAMLKRILLCLIVLTLSVSHAFAEEWTYLGRYVTQKNLFYESTTDALILNHLFPYQNQATDTHQLYDVYYFHNHNEDIREVNEIVNLITVPVKAKIVPLNVYGKPMYSDGVFCGQIFSDVYIRNAGIFGVTPTAFSIKDSVSGKTIFRMTGEMQGQILWDGTAASKIVEITGPHKDWPQPINGAPIESFH
;
A
#
# COMPACT_ATOMS: atom_id res chain seq x y z
N MET A 1 17.89 60.82 3.94
CA MET A 1 16.55 60.25 4.24
C MET A 1 16.16 59.07 3.33
N HIS A 2 16.75 58.91 2.15
CA HIS A 2 16.36 57.89 1.16
C HIS A 2 16.76 56.45 1.51
N GLU A 3 17.87 56.26 2.23
CA GLU A 3 18.49 54.96 2.50
C GLU A 3 17.74 54.10 3.53
N LYS A 4 17.17 54.74 4.56
CA LYS A 4 16.37 54.05 5.60
C LYS A 4 15.08 53.44 5.03
N GLY A 5 14.50 54.05 4.00
CA GLY A 5 13.29 53.56 3.33
C GLY A 5 13.57 52.29 2.51
N VAL A 6 14.70 52.25 1.81
CA VAL A 6 15.10 51.10 0.98
C VAL A 6 15.38 49.87 1.84
N ILE A 7 16.08 50.05 2.97
CA ILE A 7 16.38 48.95 3.92
C ILE A 7 15.08 48.40 4.54
N ALA A 8 14.13 49.26 4.88
CA ALA A 8 12.83 48.84 5.42
C ALA A 8 11.99 48.07 4.39
N MET A 9 12.03 48.48 3.12
CA MET A 9 11.35 47.79 2.02
C MET A 9 11.96 46.42 1.74
N LEU A 10 13.29 46.31 1.70
CA LEU A 10 14.00 45.03 1.49
C LEU A 10 13.68 44.02 2.60
N LYS A 11 13.63 44.46 3.86
CA LYS A 11 13.26 43.59 4.99
C LYS A 11 11.84 43.03 4.87
N ARG A 12 10.89 43.83 4.38
CA ARG A 12 9.50 43.39 4.16
C ARG A 12 9.41 42.38 3.01
N ILE A 13 10.12 42.62 1.92
CA ILE A 13 10.19 41.70 0.78
C ILE A 13 10.82 40.36 1.21
N LEU A 14 11.93 40.41 1.96
CA LEU A 14 12.60 39.22 2.46
C LEU A 14 11.70 38.43 3.43
N LEU A 15 10.98 39.13 4.32
CA LEU A 15 10.02 38.51 5.23
C LEU A 15 8.87 37.84 4.46
N CYS A 16 8.30 38.51 3.45
CA CYS A 16 7.26 37.92 2.60
C CYS A 16 7.77 36.69 1.84
N LEU A 17 8.99 36.71 1.32
CA LEU A 17 9.62 35.56 0.66
C LEU A 17 9.82 34.39 1.63
N ILE A 18 10.29 34.64 2.85
CA ILE A 18 10.43 33.60 3.88
C ILE A 18 9.07 33.00 4.22
N VAL A 19 8.05 33.82 4.47
CA VAL A 19 6.69 33.34 4.75
C VAL A 19 6.13 32.54 3.58
N LEU A 20 6.32 32.99 2.33
CA LEU A 20 5.89 32.24 1.15
C LEU A 20 6.58 30.88 1.09
N THR A 21 7.91 30.83 1.23
CA THR A 21 8.69 29.57 1.17
C THR A 21 8.33 28.60 2.30
N LEU A 22 7.96 29.09 3.48
CA LEU A 22 7.49 28.24 4.58
C LEU A 22 6.08 27.70 4.35
N SER A 23 5.24 28.40 3.58
CA SER A 23 3.89 27.94 3.22
C SER A 23 3.82 26.96 2.04
N VAL A 24 4.87 26.85 1.20
CA VAL A 24 4.86 25.91 0.04
C VAL A 24 5.25 24.48 0.41
N SER A 25 5.63 24.22 1.66
CA SER A 25 6.15 22.89 2.08
C SER A 25 5.07 21.94 2.61
N HIS A 26 3.81 22.11 2.21
CA HIS A 26 2.81 21.03 2.35
C HIS A 26 2.78 20.24 1.05
N ALA A 27 3.90 19.59 0.73
CA ALA A 27 3.81 18.39 -0.07
C ALA A 27 2.98 17.41 0.75
N PHE A 28 1.76 17.10 0.30
CA PHE A 28 0.94 16.05 0.89
C PHE A 28 1.74 14.75 0.79
N ALA A 29 2.52 14.43 1.83
CA ALA A 29 3.07 13.11 1.98
C ALA A 29 1.87 12.18 2.12
N GLU A 30 1.72 11.22 1.21
CA GLU A 30 0.72 10.15 1.38
C GLU A 30 0.95 9.52 2.76
N GLU A 31 0.02 9.72 3.69
CA GLU A 31 0.11 9.20 5.06
C GLU A 31 -0.18 7.71 5.02
N TRP A 32 0.88 6.92 4.94
CA TRP A 32 0.83 5.46 5.02
C TRP A 32 0.48 5.03 6.45
N THR A 33 -0.64 4.31 6.61
CA THR A 33 -1.04 3.72 7.89
C THR A 33 -0.34 2.38 8.09
N TYR A 34 0.28 2.17 9.25
CA TYR A 34 0.89 0.87 9.57
C TYR A 34 -0.18 -0.18 9.87
N LEU A 35 -0.21 -1.27 9.09
CA LEU A 35 -1.14 -2.37 9.27
C LEU A 35 -0.63 -3.38 10.31
N GLY A 36 0.67 -3.67 10.29
CA GLY A 36 1.28 -4.69 11.13
C GLY A 36 2.37 -5.47 10.41
N ARG A 37 2.83 -6.52 11.10
CA ARG A 37 3.86 -7.43 10.60
C ARG A 37 3.24 -8.69 10.02
N TYR A 38 3.65 -9.02 8.81
CA TYR A 38 3.15 -10.14 8.03
C TYR A 38 4.28 -11.02 7.53
N VAL A 39 3.93 -12.23 7.13
CA VAL A 39 4.84 -13.21 6.56
C VAL A 39 4.26 -13.86 5.32
N THR A 40 5.17 -14.34 4.48
CA THR A 40 4.88 -15.33 3.46
C THR A 40 5.88 -16.48 3.60
N GLN A 41 5.47 -17.68 3.20
CA GLN A 41 6.37 -18.82 3.18
C GLN A 41 7.44 -18.60 2.10
N LYS A 42 8.70 -18.85 2.44
CA LYS A 42 9.80 -18.84 1.45
C LYS A 42 9.60 -20.00 0.51
N ASN A 43 9.18 -19.70 -0.72
CA ASN A 43 9.14 -20.68 -1.78
C ASN A 43 10.44 -20.58 -2.59
N LEU A 44 11.21 -21.68 -2.67
CA LEU A 44 12.46 -21.74 -3.44
C LEU A 44 12.27 -21.51 -4.95
N PHE A 45 11.03 -21.65 -5.45
CA PHE A 45 10.66 -21.49 -6.85
C PHE A 45 9.84 -20.22 -7.13
N TYR A 46 9.44 -19.49 -6.09
CA TYR A 46 8.61 -18.29 -6.19
C TYR A 46 9.21 -17.18 -5.34
N GLU A 47 9.72 -16.15 -6.02
CA GLU A 47 10.17 -14.94 -5.36
C GLU A 47 8.95 -14.09 -4.97
N SER A 48 8.54 -14.19 -3.69
CA SER A 48 7.47 -13.35 -3.14
C SER A 48 7.68 -11.85 -3.39
N THR A 49 8.91 -11.41 -3.65
CA THR A 49 9.24 -10.01 -3.97
C THR A 49 8.74 -9.53 -5.34
N THR A 50 8.37 -10.43 -6.26
CA THR A 50 7.80 -10.08 -7.59
C THR A 50 6.33 -10.46 -7.73
N ASP A 51 5.71 -10.90 -6.64
CA ASP A 51 4.33 -11.34 -6.61
C ASP A 51 3.38 -10.14 -6.59
N ALA A 52 2.72 -9.89 -7.73
CA ALA A 52 1.75 -8.80 -7.84
C ALA A 52 0.54 -8.96 -6.90
N LEU A 53 0.27 -10.18 -6.44
CA LEU A 53 -0.81 -10.54 -5.52
C LEU A 53 -0.33 -10.65 -4.06
N ILE A 54 0.88 -10.19 -3.74
CA ILE A 54 1.51 -10.34 -2.42
C ILE A 54 0.59 -9.92 -1.25
N LEU A 55 -0.24 -8.88 -1.39
CA LEU A 55 -1.18 -8.48 -0.33
C LEU A 55 -2.18 -9.57 0.05
N ASN A 56 -2.56 -10.41 -0.91
CA ASN A 56 -3.44 -11.55 -0.72
C ASN A 56 -2.69 -12.84 -0.33
N HIS A 57 -1.36 -12.78 -0.18
CA HIS A 57 -0.52 -13.92 0.24
C HIS A 57 0.27 -13.64 1.52
N LEU A 58 0.09 -12.45 2.11
CA LEU A 58 0.68 -12.04 3.37
C LEU A 58 -0.25 -12.38 4.52
N PHE A 59 0.20 -13.24 5.44
CA PHE A 59 -0.52 -13.63 6.65
C PHE A 59 0.11 -13.01 7.90
N PRO A 60 -0.67 -12.70 8.95
CA PRO A 60 -0.15 -12.14 10.19
C PRO A 60 1.00 -12.97 10.76
N TYR A 61 2.05 -12.28 11.19
CA TYR A 61 3.16 -12.93 11.90
C TYR A 61 2.70 -13.40 13.29
N GLN A 62 2.89 -14.69 13.56
CA GLN A 62 2.56 -15.41 14.78
C GLN A 62 3.75 -16.21 15.32
N ASN A 63 4.98 -15.70 15.13
CA ASN A 63 6.24 -16.37 15.48
C ASN A 63 6.67 -17.50 14.54
N GLN A 64 6.31 -17.42 13.26
CA GLN A 64 6.84 -18.33 12.23
C GLN A 64 8.36 -18.18 12.09
N ALA A 65 9.05 -19.27 11.78
CA ALA A 65 10.50 -19.29 11.71
C ALA A 65 11.04 -18.53 10.48
N THR A 66 12.08 -17.71 10.69
CA THR A 66 12.64 -16.79 9.67
C THR A 66 13.49 -17.49 8.60
N ASP A 67 13.81 -18.76 8.79
CA ASP A 67 14.47 -19.63 7.82
C ASP A 67 13.50 -20.10 6.72
N THR A 68 12.23 -20.28 7.08
CA THR A 68 11.15 -20.78 6.22
C THR A 68 10.17 -19.70 5.79
N HIS A 69 10.24 -18.50 6.38
CA HIS A 69 9.35 -17.38 6.07
C HIS A 69 10.13 -16.09 5.81
N GLN A 70 9.59 -15.27 4.90
CA GLN A 70 10.04 -13.91 4.68
C GLN A 70 9.09 -12.96 5.42
N LEU A 71 9.66 -12.05 6.21
CA LEU A 71 8.92 -11.10 7.04
C LEU A 71 8.78 -9.77 6.33
N TYR A 72 7.67 -9.10 6.57
CA TYR A 72 7.34 -7.80 6.03
C TYR A 72 6.64 -6.93 7.06
N ASP A 73 6.99 -5.65 7.10
CA ASP A 73 6.14 -4.63 7.70
C ASP A 73 5.24 -4.05 6.59
N VAL A 74 3.92 -4.09 6.82
CA VAL A 74 2.92 -3.68 5.83
C VAL A 74 2.32 -2.34 6.24
N TYR A 75 2.28 -1.42 5.29
CA TYR A 75 1.59 -0.16 5.40
C TYR A 75 0.57 -0.06 4.27
N TYR A 76 -0.53 0.64 4.52
CA TYR A 76 -1.58 0.82 3.53
C TYR A 76 -2.06 2.26 3.46
N PHE A 77 -2.71 2.57 2.35
CA PHE A 77 -3.49 3.77 2.14
C PHE A 77 -4.79 3.37 1.46
N HIS A 78 -5.89 3.90 1.98
CA HIS A 78 -7.23 3.72 1.42
C HIS A 78 -8.01 5.02 1.57
N ASN A 79 -8.79 5.39 0.56
CA ASN A 79 -9.60 6.59 0.54
C ASN A 79 -11.02 6.24 0.10
N HIS A 80 -12.00 6.42 0.97
CA HIS A 80 -13.41 6.13 0.67
C HIS A 80 -13.99 6.93 -0.49
N ASN A 81 -13.39 8.07 -0.86
CA ASN A 81 -13.82 8.80 -2.05
C ASN A 81 -13.54 8.03 -3.36
N GLU A 82 -12.63 7.05 -3.30
CA GLU A 82 -12.28 6.16 -4.41
C GLU A 82 -13.10 4.87 -4.39
N ASP A 83 -13.93 4.62 -3.36
CA ASP A 83 -14.87 3.49 -3.37
C ASP A 83 -15.92 3.69 -4.47
N ILE A 84 -16.11 2.67 -5.30
CA ILE A 84 -17.06 2.68 -6.42
C ILE A 84 -18.17 1.68 -6.15
N ARG A 85 -19.42 2.18 -6.05
CA ARG A 85 -20.62 1.36 -5.98
C ARG A 85 -21.41 1.46 -7.28
N GLU A 86 -21.63 0.32 -7.92
CA GLU A 86 -22.45 0.18 -9.12
C GLU A 86 -23.63 -0.74 -8.82
N VAL A 87 -24.84 -0.20 -8.90
CA VAL A 87 -26.09 -0.97 -8.69
C VAL A 87 -27.03 -0.69 -9.86
N ASN A 88 -27.44 -1.74 -10.55
CA ASN A 88 -28.52 -1.72 -11.54
C ASN A 88 -29.24 -3.09 -11.56
N GLU A 89 -30.11 -3.31 -12.54
CA GLU A 89 -30.89 -4.55 -12.66
C GLU A 89 -30.03 -5.81 -12.87
N ILE A 90 -28.78 -5.65 -13.31
CA ILE A 90 -27.87 -6.73 -13.72
C ILE A 90 -26.75 -6.91 -12.71
N VAL A 91 -26.23 -5.82 -12.13
CA VAL A 91 -25.04 -5.84 -11.29
C VAL A 91 -25.27 -5.17 -9.94
N ASN A 92 -24.62 -5.72 -8.91
CA ASN A 92 -24.50 -5.14 -7.59
C ASN A 92 -23.04 -5.28 -7.15
N LEU A 93 -22.21 -4.28 -7.48
CA LEU A 93 -20.75 -4.34 -7.40
C LEU A 93 -20.21 -3.22 -6.50
N ILE A 94 -19.34 -3.56 -5.57
CA ILE A 94 -18.46 -2.64 -4.86
C ILE A 94 -17.03 -2.89 -5.33
N THR A 95 -16.29 -1.81 -5.60
CA THR A 95 -14.85 -1.85 -5.82
C THR A 95 -14.19 -0.97 -4.78
N VAL A 96 -13.26 -1.54 -4.04
CA VAL A 96 -12.48 -0.89 -2.99
C VAL A 96 -11.02 -0.82 -3.44
N PRO A 97 -10.53 0.35 -3.86
CA PRO A 97 -9.12 0.54 -4.16
C PRO A 97 -8.27 0.56 -2.90
N VAL A 98 -7.23 -0.27 -2.89
CA VAL A 98 -6.27 -0.35 -1.79
C VAL A 98 -4.87 -0.18 -2.35
N LYS A 99 -4.09 0.69 -1.71
CA LYS A 99 -2.66 0.83 -1.98
C LYS A 99 -1.88 0.34 -0.77
N ALA A 100 -0.77 -0.33 -1.00
CA ALA A 100 0.11 -0.78 0.07
C ALA A 100 1.58 -0.54 -0.24
N LYS A 101 2.32 -0.25 0.82
CA LYS A 101 3.78 -0.25 0.86
C LYS A 101 4.21 -1.39 1.78
N ILE A 102 4.97 -2.32 1.23
CA ILE A 102 5.40 -3.54 1.89
C ILE A 102 6.92 -3.49 2.01
N VAL A 103 7.43 -3.57 3.23
CA VAL A 103 8.85 -3.39 3.55
C VAL A 103 9.44 -4.74 3.97
N PRO A 104 10.34 -5.35 3.16
CA PRO A 104 11.01 -6.59 3.53
C PRO A 104 11.87 -6.41 4.79
N LEU A 105 11.85 -7.41 5.66
CA LEU A 105 12.61 -7.44 6.92
C LEU A 105 13.65 -8.55 6.92
N ASN A 106 14.78 -8.30 7.58
CA ASN A 106 15.80 -9.31 7.80
C ASN A 106 15.41 -10.27 8.94
N VAL A 107 16.26 -11.26 9.21
CA VAL A 107 16.06 -12.27 10.27
C VAL A 107 15.96 -11.68 11.68
N TYR A 108 16.35 -10.43 11.87
CA TYR A 108 16.24 -9.69 13.13
C TYR A 108 14.98 -8.80 13.20
N GLY A 109 14.10 -8.87 12.21
CA GLY A 109 12.88 -8.07 12.14
C GLY A 109 13.11 -6.59 11.86
N LYS A 110 14.26 -6.24 11.26
CA LYS A 110 14.60 -4.87 10.85
C LYS A 110 14.46 -4.72 9.33
N PRO A 111 14.05 -3.53 8.83
CA PRO A 111 13.98 -3.27 7.40
C PRO A 111 15.30 -3.59 6.68
N MET A 112 15.18 -4.22 5.50
CA MET A 112 16.30 -4.53 4.63
C MET A 112 16.65 -3.29 3.79
N TYR A 113 17.71 -2.59 4.18
CA TYR A 113 18.28 -1.47 3.42
C TYR A 113 19.45 -1.99 2.57
N SER A 114 19.16 -2.40 1.35
CA SER A 114 20.17 -2.88 0.40
C SER A 114 19.67 -2.65 -1.01
N ASP A 115 20.63 -2.51 -1.92
CA ASP A 115 20.34 -2.33 -3.34
C ASP A 115 19.80 -3.64 -3.95
N GLY A 116 18.89 -3.51 -4.91
CA GLY A 116 18.38 -4.63 -5.71
C GLY A 116 16.97 -5.11 -5.38
N VAL A 117 16.41 -5.94 -6.27
CA VAL A 117 14.99 -6.37 -6.25
C VAL A 117 14.59 -7.07 -4.95
N PHE A 118 15.48 -7.88 -4.38
CA PHE A 118 15.22 -8.69 -3.19
C PHE A 118 15.05 -7.90 -1.89
N CYS A 119 15.58 -6.67 -1.87
CA CYS A 119 15.55 -5.78 -0.70
C CYS A 119 14.74 -4.51 -0.96
N GLY A 120 14.07 -4.45 -2.12
CA GLY A 120 13.29 -3.29 -2.52
C GLY A 120 11.98 -3.18 -1.74
N GLN A 121 11.56 -1.95 -1.49
CA GLN A 121 10.21 -1.68 -1.01
C GLN A 121 9.21 -1.96 -2.12
N ILE A 122 8.20 -2.77 -1.81
CA ILE A 122 7.18 -3.17 -2.76
C ILE A 122 6.00 -2.22 -2.59
N PHE A 123 5.49 -1.69 -3.69
CA PHE A 123 4.27 -0.90 -3.75
C PHE A 123 3.24 -1.67 -4.57
N SER A 124 2.10 -1.99 -3.97
CA SER A 124 1.05 -2.84 -4.54
C SER A 124 -0.27 -2.09 -4.48
N ASP A 125 -0.84 -1.82 -5.65
CA ASP A 125 -2.15 -1.22 -5.81
C ASP A 125 -3.10 -2.32 -6.29
N VAL A 126 -4.20 -2.53 -5.57
CA VAL A 126 -5.18 -3.59 -5.84
C VAL A 126 -6.60 -3.04 -5.80
N TYR A 127 -7.47 -3.67 -6.57
CA TYR A 127 -8.91 -3.55 -6.42
C TYR A 127 -9.44 -4.78 -5.69
N ILE A 128 -10.22 -4.53 -4.64
CA ILE A 128 -11.01 -5.56 -3.97
C ILE A 128 -12.45 -5.38 -4.41
N ARG A 129 -12.97 -6.37 -5.14
CA ARG A 129 -14.28 -6.28 -5.82
C ARG A 129 -15.08 -7.55 -5.63
N ASN A 130 -16.39 -7.45 -5.45
CA ASN A 130 -17.28 -8.61 -5.47
C ASN A 130 -17.67 -8.95 -6.92
N ALA A 131 -17.52 -10.21 -7.31
CA ALA A 131 -18.07 -10.76 -8.56
C ALA A 131 -18.69 -12.15 -8.26
N GLY A 132 -19.62 -12.17 -7.31
CA GLY A 132 -20.11 -13.37 -6.63
C GLY A 132 -19.36 -13.56 -5.30
N ILE A 133 -18.06 -13.86 -5.38
CA ILE A 133 -17.12 -13.82 -4.25
C ILE A 133 -16.23 -12.57 -4.35
N PHE A 134 -15.70 -12.10 -3.23
CA PHE A 134 -14.70 -11.03 -3.26
C PHE A 134 -13.39 -11.54 -3.85
N GLY A 135 -12.82 -10.75 -4.76
CA GLY A 135 -11.53 -11.00 -5.37
C GLY A 135 -10.58 -9.81 -5.21
N VAL A 136 -9.28 -10.11 -5.27
CA VAL A 136 -8.18 -9.13 -5.30
C VAL A 136 -7.63 -9.11 -6.72
N THR A 137 -7.61 -7.93 -7.34
CA THR A 137 -7.07 -7.71 -8.68
C THR A 137 -5.96 -6.66 -8.62
N PRO A 138 -4.70 -7.01 -8.89
CA PRO A 138 -3.62 -6.02 -8.96
C PRO A 138 -3.82 -5.07 -10.14
N THR A 139 -3.56 -3.80 -9.92
CA THR A 139 -3.71 -2.70 -10.91
C THR A 139 -2.39 -1.96 -11.14
N ALA A 140 -1.53 -1.94 -10.13
CA ALA A 140 -0.14 -1.56 -10.27
C ALA A 140 0.73 -2.31 -9.27
N PHE A 141 1.95 -2.60 -9.68
CA PHE A 141 2.96 -3.21 -8.83
C PHE A 141 4.32 -2.60 -9.16
N SER A 142 5.06 -2.18 -8.15
CA SER A 142 6.41 -1.67 -8.35
C SER A 142 7.33 -2.00 -7.21
N ILE A 143 8.62 -2.11 -7.52
CA ILE A 143 9.67 -2.34 -6.55
C ILE A 143 10.60 -1.15 -6.64
N LYS A 144 10.78 -0.48 -5.50
CA LYS A 144 11.72 0.65 -5.37
C LYS A 144 12.89 0.23 -4.52
N ASP A 145 14.07 0.60 -4.98
CA ASP A 145 15.30 0.48 -4.23
C ASP A 145 15.19 1.20 -2.88
N SER A 146 15.49 0.50 -1.79
CA SER A 146 15.23 1.02 -0.44
C SER A 146 16.20 2.11 0.00
N VAL A 147 17.33 2.26 -0.71
CA VAL A 147 18.36 3.27 -0.43
C VAL A 147 18.18 4.50 -1.33
N SER A 148 18.11 4.29 -2.63
CA SER A 148 18.05 5.36 -3.63
C SER A 148 16.63 5.81 -3.99
N GLY A 149 15.60 5.03 -3.64
CA GLY A 149 14.21 5.26 -4.04
C GLY A 149 13.94 5.02 -5.52
N LYS A 150 14.95 4.60 -6.30
CA LYS A 150 14.82 4.34 -7.73
C LYS A 150 13.88 3.18 -7.98
N THR A 151 12.96 3.33 -8.94
CA THR A 151 12.12 2.22 -9.38
C THR A 151 12.98 1.20 -10.12
N ILE A 152 13.01 -0.03 -9.62
CA ILE A 152 13.74 -1.17 -10.20
C ILE A 152 12.83 -1.93 -11.16
N PHE A 153 11.58 -2.14 -10.76
CA PHE A 153 10.56 -2.82 -11.54
C PHE A 153 9.24 -2.07 -11.42
N ARG A 154 8.46 -2.06 -12.51
CA ARG A 154 7.11 -1.52 -12.53
C ARG A 154 6.25 -2.24 -13.54
N MET A 155 5.04 -2.56 -13.13
CA MET A 155 3.98 -3.08 -13.95
C MET A 155 2.69 -2.33 -13.62
N THR A 156 1.89 -2.01 -14.63
CA THR A 156 0.64 -1.26 -14.49
C THR A 156 -0.40 -1.81 -15.44
N GLY A 157 -1.67 -1.66 -15.07
CA GLY A 157 -2.80 -2.27 -15.77
C GLY A 157 -3.40 -3.39 -14.91
N GLU A 158 -4.67 -3.71 -15.16
CA GLU A 158 -5.32 -4.82 -14.48
C GLU A 158 -4.62 -6.15 -14.81
N MET A 159 -4.24 -6.87 -13.77
CA MET A 159 -3.57 -8.16 -13.86
C MET A 159 -4.55 -9.27 -13.46
N GLN A 160 -4.15 -10.53 -13.64
CA GLN A 160 -4.98 -11.65 -13.21
C GLN A 160 -5.23 -11.58 -11.70
N GLY A 161 -6.50 -11.53 -11.32
CA GLY A 161 -6.93 -11.53 -9.93
C GLY A 161 -7.07 -12.93 -9.34
N GLN A 162 -7.29 -12.96 -8.03
CA GLN A 162 -7.59 -14.17 -7.25
C GLN A 162 -8.76 -13.90 -6.30
N ILE A 163 -9.32 -14.97 -5.73
CA ILE A 163 -10.24 -14.86 -4.61
C ILE A 163 -9.53 -14.16 -3.44
N LEU A 164 -10.22 -13.24 -2.78
CA LEU A 164 -9.73 -12.62 -1.54
C LEU A 164 -9.68 -13.69 -0.45
N TRP A 165 -8.50 -13.97 0.08
CA TRP A 165 -8.33 -14.98 1.13
C TRP A 165 -8.51 -14.37 2.52
N ASP A 166 -9.20 -15.10 3.39
CA ASP A 166 -9.41 -14.69 4.76
C ASP A 166 -8.09 -14.67 5.55
N GLY A 167 -8.00 -13.74 6.50
CA GLY A 167 -6.81 -13.55 7.34
C GLY A 167 -5.57 -13.00 6.60
N THR A 168 -5.69 -12.51 5.37
CA THR A 168 -4.58 -11.88 4.65
C THR A 168 -4.45 -10.39 4.96
N ALA A 169 -3.34 -9.77 4.58
CA ALA A 169 -3.18 -8.33 4.66
C ALA A 169 -4.26 -7.60 3.83
N ALA A 170 -4.56 -8.08 2.62
CA ALA A 170 -5.63 -7.56 1.77
C ALA A 170 -6.99 -7.58 2.48
N SER A 171 -7.38 -8.74 3.05
CA SER A 171 -8.68 -8.87 3.73
C SER A 171 -8.70 -8.00 4.99
N LYS A 172 -7.59 -7.91 5.72
CA LYS A 172 -7.53 -7.11 6.94
C LYS A 172 -7.66 -5.62 6.65
N ILE A 173 -7.06 -5.11 5.56
CA ILE A 173 -7.18 -3.70 5.18
C ILE A 173 -8.64 -3.34 4.95
N VAL A 174 -9.36 -4.09 4.10
CA VAL A 174 -10.77 -3.77 3.80
C VAL A 174 -11.70 -3.96 5.00
N GLU A 175 -11.38 -4.89 5.90
CA GLU A 175 -12.11 -5.05 7.14
C GLU A 175 -11.98 -3.80 8.03
N ILE A 176 -10.75 -3.32 8.27
CA ILE A 176 -10.50 -2.21 9.20
C ILE A 176 -10.84 -0.84 8.61
N THR A 177 -10.82 -0.70 7.29
CA THR A 177 -11.21 0.55 6.62
C THR A 177 -12.70 0.65 6.43
N GLY A 178 -13.48 -0.40 6.67
CA GLY A 178 -14.94 -0.32 6.56
C GLY A 178 -15.58 0.68 7.55
N PRO A 179 -16.85 1.07 7.32
CA PRO A 179 -17.73 0.62 6.24
C PRO A 179 -17.41 1.28 4.88
N HIS A 180 -17.62 0.53 3.80
CA HIS A 180 -17.38 1.01 2.43
C HIS A 180 -18.64 1.60 1.80
N LYS A 181 -18.46 2.49 0.82
CA LYS A 181 -19.53 3.31 0.23
C LYS A 181 -20.77 2.48 -0.15
N ASP A 182 -21.87 2.78 0.54
CA ASP A 182 -23.19 2.16 0.37
C ASP A 182 -23.22 0.63 0.48
N TRP A 183 -22.13 0.01 0.96
CA TRP A 183 -21.98 -1.44 1.13
C TRP A 183 -22.19 -1.82 2.60
N PRO A 184 -23.35 -2.40 2.97
CA PRO A 184 -23.75 -2.54 4.37
C PRO A 184 -23.11 -3.73 5.08
N GLN A 185 -22.45 -4.63 4.35
CA GLN A 185 -21.88 -5.87 4.89
C GLN A 185 -20.36 -5.75 5.06
N PRO A 186 -19.75 -6.40 6.06
CA PRO A 186 -18.31 -6.55 6.10
C PRO A 186 -17.78 -7.22 4.82
N ILE A 187 -16.63 -6.76 4.34
CA ILE A 187 -15.91 -7.42 3.24
C ILE A 187 -14.94 -8.41 3.87
N ASN A 188 -15.26 -9.70 3.77
CA ASN A 188 -14.44 -10.78 4.31
C ASN A 188 -13.86 -11.64 3.18
N GLY A 189 -12.70 -12.24 3.45
CA GLY A 189 -12.11 -13.22 2.54
C GLY A 189 -12.77 -14.59 2.63
N ALA A 190 -12.45 -15.45 1.68
CA ALA A 190 -12.82 -16.85 1.66
C ALA A 190 -11.91 -17.67 2.59
N PRO A 191 -12.41 -18.70 3.29
CA PRO A 191 -11.57 -19.60 4.07
C PRO A 191 -10.54 -20.32 3.19
N ILE A 192 -9.29 -20.40 3.65
CA ILE A 192 -8.18 -21.07 2.93
C ILE A 192 -8.44 -22.58 2.78
N GLU A 193 -9.20 -23.18 3.70
CA GLU A 193 -9.57 -24.60 3.70
C GLU A 193 -10.38 -25.03 2.46
N SER A 194 -10.88 -24.07 1.66
CA SER A 194 -11.55 -24.35 0.39
C SER A 194 -10.62 -24.85 -0.74
N PHE A 195 -9.34 -25.09 -0.44
CA PHE A 195 -8.30 -25.55 -1.39
C PHE A 195 -7.62 -26.89 -1.02
N HIS A 196 -8.15 -27.65 -0.06
CA HIS A 196 -7.70 -29.01 0.24
C HIS A 196 -8.65 -30.09 -0.26
#